data_AF-A0A543N915-F1
#
_entry.id   AF-A0A543N915-F1
#
_cell.length_a   1.000
_cell.length_b   1.000
_cell.length_c   1.000
_cell.angle_alpha   90.00
_cell.angle_beta   90.00
_cell.angle_gamma   90.00
#
_symmetry.space_group_name_H-M   'P 1'
#
loop_
_entity.id
_entity.type
_entity.pdbx_description
1 polymer ?
#
loop_
_entity_poly.entity_id
_entity_poly.type
_entity_poly.pdbx_seq_one_letter_code
_entity_poly.pdbx_strand_id
1 'polypeptide(L)'
;MAPVDVAPGTIVMYGDLGCPWAHVALHRLYAARHRLGMQETVRFDIRPFPLELINDMATPKLILDAETPVAGGTEPEAGWQMWQGPAHDYPVTTVPAMEAVEVAKAQGLEASSGFDRALRRAFFGESRNIAMRHEVLAVAGSCELDVDAVRYGLVHGTARPYIEEQVPLCRGEAVQGSPTLFFPDGGPPVHNPGIELHWEGGVGVGFPVIDRDTPEIYDSLLPRALG
;
A
#
# COMPACT_ATOMS: atom_id res chain seq x y z
N MET A 1 -12.38 2.15 -20.83
CA MET A 1 -11.66 1.32 -19.84
C MET A 1 -12.70 0.72 -18.91
N ALA A 2 -12.61 -0.57 -18.58
CA ALA A 2 -13.60 -1.18 -17.70
C ALA A 2 -13.45 -0.59 -16.27
N PRO A 3 -14.56 -0.33 -15.56
CA PRO A 3 -14.49 0.14 -14.18
C PRO A 3 -13.77 -0.88 -13.29
N VAL A 4 -13.09 -0.41 -12.25
CA VAL A 4 -12.50 -1.26 -11.21
C VAL A 4 -13.65 -1.99 -10.51
N ASP A 5 -13.68 -3.32 -10.62
CA ASP A 5 -14.67 -4.14 -9.94
C ASP A 5 -14.37 -4.25 -8.44
N VAL A 6 -15.41 -4.03 -7.62
CA VAL A 6 -15.33 -4.02 -6.16
C VAL A 6 -16.50 -4.85 -5.60
N ALA A 7 -16.17 -5.93 -4.90
CA ALA A 7 -17.16 -6.77 -4.26
C ALA A 7 -17.84 -6.06 -3.07
N PRO A 8 -19.14 -6.33 -2.79
CA PRO A 8 -19.78 -5.87 -1.56
C PRO A 8 -19.02 -6.30 -0.30
N GLY A 9 -18.96 -5.40 0.69
CA GLY A 9 -18.19 -5.58 1.92
C GLY A 9 -16.68 -5.45 1.74
N THR A 10 -16.21 -4.86 0.63
CA THR A 10 -14.78 -4.68 0.34
C THR A 10 -14.48 -3.24 -0.05
N ILE A 11 -13.34 -2.71 0.41
CA ILE A 11 -12.70 -1.52 -0.14
C ILE A 11 -11.49 -1.99 -0.93
N VAL A 12 -11.41 -1.61 -2.20
CA VAL A 12 -10.21 -1.83 -3.01
C VAL A 12 -9.28 -0.64 -2.84
N MET A 13 -8.03 -0.88 -2.46
CA MET A 13 -7.00 0.14 -2.39
C MET A 13 -5.90 -0.20 -3.38
N TYR A 14 -5.67 0.66 -4.37
CA TYR A 14 -4.43 0.61 -5.13
C TYR A 14 -3.33 1.32 -4.35
N GLY A 15 -2.19 0.68 -4.18
CA GLY A 15 -1.04 1.29 -3.50
C GLY A 15 0.27 0.59 -3.81
N ASP A 16 1.35 1.36 -3.79
CA ASP A 16 2.72 0.85 -3.77
C ASP A 16 3.13 0.58 -2.31
N LEU A 17 3.85 -0.51 -2.05
CA LEU A 17 4.40 -0.81 -0.72
C LEU A 17 5.44 0.24 -0.26
N GLY A 18 6.12 0.89 -1.21
CA GLY A 18 7.11 1.93 -0.95
C GLY A 18 6.50 3.32 -0.76
N CYS A 19 5.20 3.51 -0.96
CA CYS A 19 4.54 4.80 -0.81
C CYS A 19 4.17 5.10 0.66
N PRO A 20 4.71 6.17 1.27
CA PRO A 20 4.40 6.51 2.67
C PRO A 20 2.93 6.95 2.84
N TRP A 21 2.35 7.64 1.87
CA TRP A 21 0.94 8.04 1.92
C TRP A 21 -0.02 6.84 1.87
N ALA A 22 0.35 5.76 1.17
CA ALA A 22 -0.42 4.53 1.17
C ALA A 22 -0.29 3.78 2.50
N HIS A 23 0.85 3.89 3.18
CA HIS A 23 1.01 3.38 4.55
C HIS A 23 0.12 4.14 5.55
N VAL A 24 0.08 5.48 5.46
CA VAL A 24 -0.86 6.33 6.23
C VAL A 24 -2.31 5.91 5.98
N ALA A 25 -2.72 5.80 4.71
CA ALA A 25 -4.10 5.47 4.39
C ALA A 25 -4.50 4.08 4.87
N LEU A 26 -3.63 3.08 4.73
CA LEU A 26 -3.89 1.75 5.25
C LEU A 26 -3.98 1.75 6.77
N HIS A 27 -3.09 2.45 7.47
CA HIS A 27 -3.16 2.60 8.92
C HIS A 27 -4.52 3.18 9.36
N ARG A 28 -4.94 4.28 8.73
CA ARG A 28 -6.23 4.94 9.00
C ARG A 28 -7.43 4.05 8.68
N LEU A 29 -7.39 3.28 7.59
CA LEU A 29 -8.41 2.28 7.27
C LEU A 29 -8.56 1.24 8.38
N TYR A 30 -7.45 0.65 8.85
CA TYR A 30 -7.48 -0.31 9.95
C TYR A 30 -7.98 0.31 11.27
N ALA A 31 -7.50 1.50 11.60
CA ALA A 31 -7.90 2.22 12.82
C ALA A 31 -9.40 2.56 12.80
N ALA A 32 -9.91 3.09 11.70
CA ALA A 32 -11.33 3.40 11.52
C ALA A 32 -12.19 2.12 11.53
N ARG A 33 -11.78 1.07 10.81
CA ARG A 33 -12.47 -0.23 10.80
C ARG A 33 -12.61 -0.79 12.22
N HIS A 34 -11.56 -0.70 13.03
CA HIS A 34 -11.58 -1.13 14.42
C HIS A 34 -12.49 -0.24 15.29
N ARG A 35 -12.35 1.08 15.20
CA ARG A 35 -13.17 2.06 15.94
C ARG A 35 -14.67 1.88 15.69
N LEU A 36 -15.05 1.57 14.44
CA LEU A 36 -16.42 1.38 14.02
C LEU A 36 -16.96 -0.04 14.24
N GLY A 37 -16.14 -0.99 14.70
CA GLY A 37 -16.57 -2.38 14.88
C GLY A 37 -16.88 -3.11 13.58
N MET A 38 -16.20 -2.76 12.48
CA MET A 38 -16.49 -3.25 11.12
C MET A 38 -15.53 -4.34 10.64
N GLN A 39 -14.76 -4.96 11.54
CA GLN A 39 -13.76 -5.98 11.19
C GLN A 39 -14.37 -7.19 10.48
N GLU A 40 -15.58 -7.60 10.86
CA GLU A 40 -16.27 -8.76 10.29
C GLU A 40 -17.08 -8.44 9.02
N THR A 41 -17.29 -7.16 8.72
CA THR A 41 -18.18 -6.71 7.63
C THR A 41 -17.44 -6.00 6.51
N VAL A 42 -16.26 -5.45 6.78
CA VAL A 42 -15.44 -4.74 5.79
C VAL A 42 -14.06 -5.37 5.67
N ARG A 43 -13.73 -5.76 4.44
CA ARG A 43 -12.45 -6.33 4.04
C ARG A 43 -11.69 -5.35 3.16
N PHE A 44 -10.37 -5.49 3.12
CA PHE A 44 -9.51 -4.70 2.24
C PHE A 44 -8.92 -5.57 1.15
N ASP A 45 -9.10 -5.19 -0.11
CA ASP A 45 -8.42 -5.77 -1.26
C ASP A 45 -7.33 -4.80 -1.71
N ILE A 46 -6.09 -5.07 -1.28
CA ILE A 46 -4.95 -4.25 -1.66
C ILE A 46 -4.46 -4.69 -3.04
N ARG A 47 -4.54 -3.80 -4.02
CA ARG A 47 -4.11 -4.03 -5.39
C ARG A 47 -2.81 -3.27 -5.67
N PRO A 48 -1.92 -3.85 -6.50
CA PRO A 48 -0.62 -3.25 -6.74
C PRO A 48 -0.77 -1.97 -7.56
N PHE A 49 -0.11 -0.90 -7.11
CA PHE A 49 0.16 0.28 -7.93
C PHE A 49 1.67 0.34 -8.18
N PRO A 50 2.21 -0.40 -9.19
CA PRO A 50 3.64 -0.62 -9.31
C PRO A 50 4.35 0.61 -9.88
N LEU A 51 4.70 1.58 -9.02
CA LEU A 51 5.35 2.85 -9.43
C LEU A 51 6.61 2.60 -10.26
N GLU A 52 7.37 1.57 -9.90
CA GLU A 52 8.56 1.16 -10.64
C GLU A 52 8.27 0.88 -12.12
N LEU A 53 7.24 0.08 -12.40
CA LEU A 53 6.89 -0.32 -13.77
C LEU A 53 6.18 0.82 -14.52
N ILE A 54 5.44 1.66 -13.81
CA ILE A 54 4.78 2.83 -14.39
C ILE A 54 5.83 3.84 -14.86
N ASN A 55 6.86 4.09 -14.05
CA ASN A 55 7.88 5.13 -14.26
C ASN A 55 9.17 4.62 -14.91
N ASP A 56 9.27 3.31 -15.19
CA ASP A 56 10.50 2.63 -15.63
C ASP A 56 11.71 2.91 -14.71
N MET A 57 11.43 3.14 -13.42
CA MET A 57 12.40 3.46 -12.38
C MET A 57 11.77 3.29 -10.99
N ALA A 58 12.48 2.63 -10.06
CA ALA A 58 12.06 2.58 -8.67
C ALA A 58 11.99 3.97 -8.05
N THR A 59 11.05 4.18 -7.12
CA THR A 59 10.90 5.46 -6.42
C THR A 59 12.23 5.85 -5.78
N PRO A 60 12.84 6.99 -6.18
CA PRO A 60 14.11 7.41 -5.63
C PRO A 60 14.05 7.56 -4.11
N LYS A 61 15.05 6.99 -3.41
CA LYS A 61 15.16 7.08 -1.95
C LYS A 61 15.07 8.52 -1.44
N LEU A 62 15.61 9.50 -2.19
CA LEU A 62 15.56 10.92 -1.81
C LEU A 62 14.14 11.48 -1.73
N ILE A 63 13.21 11.00 -2.58
CA ILE A 63 11.78 11.35 -2.48
C ILE A 63 11.24 10.79 -1.17
N LEU A 64 11.51 9.51 -0.90
CA LEU A 64 11.01 8.83 0.30
C LEU A 64 11.61 9.40 1.59
N ASP A 65 12.87 9.83 1.57
CA ASP A 65 13.52 10.50 2.70
C ASP A 65 12.87 11.86 3.02
N ALA A 66 12.29 12.54 2.03
CA ALA A 66 11.55 13.78 2.21
C ALA A 66 10.10 13.54 2.65
N GLU A 67 9.42 12.52 2.08
CA GLU A 67 8.02 12.24 2.39
C GLU A 67 7.81 11.52 3.72
N THR A 68 8.66 10.54 4.05
CA THR A 68 8.47 9.66 5.21
C THR A 68 8.35 10.41 6.54
N PRO A 69 9.20 11.42 6.85
CA PRO A 69 9.04 12.19 8.09
C PRO A 69 7.75 13.01 8.14
N VAL A 70 7.28 13.51 7.00
CA VAL A 70 6.06 14.33 6.92
C VAL A 70 4.82 13.45 7.09
N ALA A 71 4.76 12.31 6.38
CA ALA A 71 3.73 11.30 6.59
C ALA A 71 3.76 10.71 8.02
N GLY A 72 4.96 10.52 8.57
CA GLY A 72 5.13 10.11 9.97
C GLY A 72 4.62 11.15 10.98
N GLY A 73 4.69 12.43 10.64
CA GLY A 73 4.15 13.51 11.45
C GLY A 73 2.62 13.53 11.49
N THR A 74 1.93 13.08 10.44
CA THR A 74 0.46 12.99 10.40
C THR A 74 -0.06 11.75 11.11
N GLU A 75 0.68 10.64 11.08
CA GLU A 75 0.32 9.39 11.77
C GLU A 75 1.49 8.79 12.56
N PRO A 76 1.89 9.37 13.71
CA PRO A 76 3.05 8.90 14.48
C PRO A 76 2.92 7.45 14.98
N GLU A 77 1.69 6.97 15.18
CA GLU A 77 1.40 5.62 15.68
C GLU A 77 1.52 4.53 14.60
N ALA A 78 1.74 4.89 13.33
CA ALA A 78 1.89 3.92 12.23
C ALA A 78 3.27 3.24 12.17
N GLY A 79 4.08 3.37 13.23
CA GLY A 79 5.26 2.53 13.47
C GLY A 79 6.48 2.90 12.63
N TRP A 80 6.65 4.19 12.36
CA TRP A 80 7.74 4.71 11.54
C TRP A 80 9.12 4.64 12.21
N GLN A 81 10.15 4.47 11.40
CA GLN A 81 11.52 4.82 11.71
C GLN A 81 12.21 5.38 10.46
N MET A 82 13.26 6.16 10.65
CA MET A 82 14.18 6.46 9.55
C MET A 82 14.99 5.20 9.22
N TRP A 83 15.35 5.00 7.96
CA TRP A 83 16.18 3.87 7.53
C TRP A 83 17.52 3.83 8.29
N GLN A 84 17.79 2.71 8.96
CA GLN A 84 19.02 2.48 9.76
C GLN A 84 20.02 1.52 9.09
N GLY A 85 19.61 0.83 8.02
CA GLY A 85 20.47 -0.11 7.30
C GLY A 85 21.54 0.58 6.43
N PRO A 86 22.55 -0.15 5.95
CA PRO A 86 23.51 0.40 4.99
C PRO A 86 22.82 0.72 3.64
N ALA A 87 23.39 1.67 2.88
CA ALA A 87 22.77 2.15 1.63
C ALA A 87 22.54 1.05 0.59
N HIS A 88 23.41 0.03 0.53
CA HIS A 88 23.27 -1.08 -0.41
C HIS A 88 22.12 -2.03 -0.09
N ASP A 89 21.58 -1.96 1.12
CA ASP A 89 20.47 -2.81 1.57
C ASP A 89 19.11 -2.13 1.45
N TYR A 90 19.07 -0.86 1.01
CA TYR A 90 17.80 -0.19 0.76
C TYR A 90 17.06 -0.88 -0.41
N PRO A 91 15.76 -1.19 -0.28
CA PRO A 91 15.01 -1.83 -1.36
C PRO A 91 14.87 -0.87 -2.54
N VAL A 92 15.48 -1.23 -3.68
CA VAL A 92 15.39 -0.50 -4.95
C VAL A 92 14.32 -1.07 -5.88
N THR A 93 13.39 -1.85 -5.33
CA THR A 93 12.18 -2.37 -5.99
C THR A 93 11.20 -2.82 -4.91
N THR A 94 9.90 -2.68 -5.18
CA THR A 94 8.82 -3.22 -4.34
C THR A 94 8.01 -4.32 -5.04
N VAL A 95 8.31 -4.59 -6.31
CA VAL A 95 7.55 -5.53 -7.16
C VAL A 95 7.52 -6.95 -6.57
N PRO A 96 8.63 -7.56 -6.12
CA PRO A 96 8.57 -8.89 -5.52
C PRO A 96 7.68 -8.95 -4.26
N ALA A 97 7.65 -7.88 -3.47
CA ALA A 97 6.80 -7.81 -2.29
C ALA A 97 5.32 -7.66 -2.67
N MET A 98 5.00 -6.86 -3.71
CA MET A 98 3.63 -6.77 -4.26
C MET A 98 3.17 -8.10 -4.86
N GLU A 99 4.04 -8.81 -5.59
CA GLU A 99 3.76 -10.18 -6.07
C GLU A 99 3.41 -11.11 -4.90
N ALA A 100 4.13 -11.02 -3.77
CA ALA A 100 3.86 -11.84 -2.60
C ALA A 100 2.50 -11.55 -1.95
N VAL A 101 2.11 -10.27 -1.85
CA VAL A 101 0.80 -9.84 -1.35
C VAL A 101 -0.32 -10.40 -2.22
N GLU A 102 -0.15 -10.34 -3.56
CA GLU A 102 -1.12 -10.90 -4.51
C GLU A 102 -1.22 -12.43 -4.39
N VAL A 103 -0.09 -13.15 -4.28
CA VAL A 103 -0.09 -14.59 -4.02
C VAL A 103 -0.84 -14.95 -2.73
N ALA A 104 -0.68 -14.13 -1.68
CA ALA A 104 -1.35 -14.34 -0.41
C ALA A 104 -2.88 -14.20 -0.48
N LYS A 105 -3.46 -13.58 -1.53
CA LYS A 105 -4.92 -13.46 -1.67
C LYS A 105 -5.63 -14.80 -1.81
N ALA A 106 -4.95 -15.83 -2.30
CA ALA A 106 -5.46 -17.20 -2.32
C ALA A 106 -5.77 -17.75 -0.91
N GLN A 107 -5.18 -17.14 0.13
CA GLN A 107 -5.39 -17.48 1.54
C GLN A 107 -6.43 -16.55 2.20
N GLY A 108 -7.05 -15.64 1.45
CA GLY A 108 -8.08 -14.70 1.90
C GLY A 108 -7.60 -13.25 1.96
N LEU A 109 -8.55 -12.31 1.82
CA LEU A 109 -8.27 -10.88 1.82
C LEU A 109 -7.73 -10.36 3.16
N GLU A 110 -8.21 -10.88 4.29
CA GLU A 110 -7.70 -10.48 5.61
C GLU A 110 -6.23 -10.90 5.77
N ALA A 111 -5.88 -12.12 5.35
CA ALA A 111 -4.51 -12.62 5.40
C ALA A 111 -3.58 -11.82 4.48
N SER A 112 -4.01 -11.57 3.23
CA SER A 112 -3.25 -10.77 2.25
C SER A 112 -3.07 -9.31 2.69
N SER A 113 -4.14 -8.63 3.13
CA SER A 113 -4.05 -7.24 3.59
C SER A 113 -3.31 -7.09 4.91
N GLY A 114 -3.38 -8.08 5.81
CA GLY A 114 -2.56 -8.14 7.01
C GLY A 114 -1.08 -8.30 6.68
N PHE A 115 -0.76 -9.11 5.66
CA PHE A 115 0.59 -9.29 5.16
C PHE A 115 1.15 -8.04 4.46
N ASP A 116 0.36 -7.35 3.63
CA ASP A 116 0.73 -6.03 3.08
C ASP A 116 1.11 -5.06 4.20
N ARG A 117 0.25 -4.94 5.23
CA ARG A 117 0.51 -4.09 6.41
C ARG A 117 1.79 -4.50 7.14
N ALA A 118 2.07 -5.80 7.27
CA ALA A 118 3.28 -6.30 7.88
C ALA A 118 4.54 -5.99 7.05
N LEU A 119 4.47 -6.09 5.71
CA LEU A 119 5.56 -5.69 4.82
C LEU A 119 5.85 -4.19 4.89
N ARG A 120 4.81 -3.35 4.96
CA ARG A 120 4.99 -1.91 5.18
C ARG A 120 5.67 -1.63 6.51
N ARG A 121 5.28 -2.32 7.59
CA ARG A 121 5.97 -2.21 8.88
C ARG A 121 7.42 -2.69 8.80
N ALA A 122 7.70 -3.78 8.09
CA ALA A 122 9.06 -4.26 7.87
C ALA A 122 9.92 -3.21 7.16
N PHE A 123 9.38 -2.54 6.14
CA PHE A 123 10.09 -1.49 5.41
C PHE A 123 10.21 -0.18 6.21
N PHE A 124 9.08 0.47 6.53
CA PHE A 124 9.04 1.78 7.17
C PHE A 124 9.37 1.76 8.66
N GLY A 125 9.22 0.62 9.32
CA GLY A 125 9.27 0.48 10.77
C GLY A 125 10.35 -0.43 11.31
N GLU A 126 11.08 -1.15 10.45
CA GLU A 126 12.11 -2.12 10.85
C GLU A 126 13.40 -2.03 10.00
N SER A 127 13.46 -1.15 9.00
CA SER A 127 14.59 -1.05 8.05
C SER A 127 14.92 -2.37 7.35
N ARG A 128 13.89 -3.15 6.98
CA ARG A 128 14.07 -4.44 6.31
C ARG A 128 13.93 -4.30 4.80
N ASN A 129 14.80 -4.99 4.07
CA ASN A 129 14.83 -4.98 2.62
C ASN A 129 13.75 -5.88 2.03
N ILE A 130 12.55 -5.32 1.83
CA ILE A 130 11.40 -6.07 1.27
C ILE A 130 11.57 -6.44 -0.22
N ALA A 131 12.65 -6.04 -0.90
CA ALA A 131 12.99 -6.59 -2.21
C ALA A 131 13.58 -8.00 -2.12
N MET A 132 14.12 -8.37 -0.95
CA MET A 132 14.76 -9.66 -0.73
C MET A 132 13.73 -10.73 -0.39
N ARG A 133 13.69 -11.81 -1.19
CA ARG A 133 12.74 -12.93 -0.98
C ARG A 133 12.78 -13.48 0.45
N HIS A 134 13.95 -13.62 1.06
CA HIS A 134 14.05 -14.18 2.41
C HIS A 134 13.42 -13.27 3.47
N GLU A 135 13.52 -11.94 3.30
CA GLU A 135 12.83 -10.96 4.16
C GLU A 135 11.32 -11.07 4.00
N VAL A 136 10.83 -11.09 2.75
CA VAL A 136 9.39 -11.25 2.44
C VAL A 136 8.82 -12.53 3.05
N LEU A 137 9.53 -13.66 2.92
CA LEU A 137 9.10 -14.94 3.51
C LEU A 137 9.17 -14.95 5.05
N ALA A 138 10.14 -14.25 5.63
CA ALA A 138 10.22 -14.09 7.08
C ALA A 138 9.05 -13.25 7.62
N VAL A 139 8.65 -12.19 6.91
CA VAL A 139 7.44 -11.43 7.25
C VAL A 139 6.19 -12.31 7.08
N ALA A 140 6.07 -13.07 5.99
CA ALA A 140 4.94 -13.98 5.80
C ALA A 140 4.80 -14.99 6.95
N GLY A 141 5.91 -15.54 7.44
CA GLY A 141 5.92 -16.45 8.59
C GLY A 141 5.45 -15.82 9.91
N SER A 142 5.44 -14.48 10.01
CA SER A 142 4.87 -13.77 11.16
C SER A 142 3.37 -13.49 11.04
N CYS A 143 2.76 -13.77 9.89
CA CYS A 143 1.36 -13.45 9.55
C CYS A 143 0.45 -14.68 9.49
N GLU A 144 0.83 -15.82 10.07
CA GLU A 144 0.08 -17.09 10.01
C GLU A 144 -0.25 -17.57 8.57
N LEU A 145 0.49 -17.10 7.57
CA LEU A 145 0.36 -17.51 6.17
C LEU A 145 0.99 -18.89 5.93
N ASP A 146 0.47 -19.61 4.93
CA ASP A 146 1.20 -20.66 4.23
C ASP A 146 2.38 -20.05 3.48
N VAL A 147 3.54 -20.07 4.14
CA VAL A 147 4.80 -19.52 3.62
C VAL A 147 5.29 -20.30 2.40
N ASP A 148 4.98 -21.59 2.28
CA ASP A 148 5.40 -22.41 1.15
C ASP A 148 4.60 -22.07 -0.10
N ALA A 149 3.32 -21.76 0.03
CA ALA A 149 2.52 -21.20 -1.06
C ALA A 149 3.06 -19.84 -1.53
N VAL A 150 3.41 -18.94 -0.60
CA VAL A 150 4.02 -17.63 -0.93
C VAL A 150 5.37 -17.83 -1.64
N ARG A 151 6.22 -18.72 -1.13
CA ARG A 151 7.50 -19.09 -1.75
C ARG A 151 7.30 -19.64 -3.15
N TYR A 152 6.35 -20.56 -3.33
CA TYR A 152 6.04 -21.14 -4.63
C TYR A 152 5.66 -20.05 -5.63
N GLY A 153 4.75 -19.16 -5.25
CA GLY A 153 4.30 -18.07 -6.12
C GLY A 153 5.43 -17.12 -6.52
N LEU A 154 6.32 -16.76 -5.61
CA LEU A 154 7.51 -15.93 -5.90
C LEU A 154 8.54 -16.64 -6.79
N VAL A 155 8.75 -17.96 -6.60
CA VAL A 155 9.69 -18.73 -7.43
C VAL A 155 9.18 -18.90 -8.86
N HIS A 156 7.86 -19.08 -9.02
CA HIS A 156 7.25 -19.35 -10.32
C HIS A 156 6.63 -18.11 -10.97
N GLY A 157 6.69 -16.96 -10.30
CA GLY A 157 6.14 -15.69 -10.78
C GLY A 157 4.63 -15.73 -11.03
N THR A 158 3.87 -16.45 -10.19
CA THR A 158 2.43 -16.70 -10.46
C THR A 158 1.58 -15.44 -10.44
N ALA A 159 1.98 -14.42 -9.68
CA ALA A 159 1.31 -13.11 -9.63
C ALA A 159 1.86 -12.11 -10.65
N ARG A 160 3.01 -12.37 -11.29
CA ARG A 160 3.65 -11.40 -12.21
C ARG A 160 2.74 -10.98 -13.37
N PRO A 161 2.02 -11.90 -14.05
CA PRO A 161 1.09 -11.49 -15.11
C PRO A 161 0.04 -10.50 -14.60
N TYR A 162 -0.48 -10.72 -13.40
CA TYR A 162 -1.46 -9.81 -12.80
C TYR A 162 -0.87 -8.42 -12.48
N ILE A 163 0.38 -8.36 -11.99
CA ILE A 163 1.08 -7.07 -11.79
C ILE A 163 1.17 -6.30 -13.11
N GLU A 164 1.59 -6.96 -14.20
CA GLU A 164 1.71 -6.37 -15.53
C GLU A 164 0.35 -5.91 -16.08
N GLU A 165 -0.72 -6.68 -15.84
CA GLU A 165 -2.09 -6.30 -16.22
C GLU A 165 -2.56 -5.00 -15.53
N GLN A 166 -2.02 -4.67 -14.35
CA GLN A 166 -2.36 -3.41 -13.66
C GLN A 166 -1.65 -2.19 -14.25
N VAL A 167 -0.53 -2.35 -14.96
CA VAL A 167 0.29 -1.23 -15.44
C VAL A 167 -0.48 -0.27 -16.36
N PRO A 168 -1.22 -0.73 -17.40
CA PRO A 168 -1.99 0.17 -18.25
C PRO A 168 -3.07 0.94 -17.48
N LEU A 169 -3.71 0.30 -16.50
CA LEU A 169 -4.73 0.92 -15.66
C LEU A 169 -4.12 2.01 -14.77
N CYS A 170 -2.96 1.74 -14.17
CA CYS A 170 -2.25 2.65 -13.27
C CYS A 170 -1.48 3.77 -13.99
N ARG A 171 -1.13 3.59 -15.27
CA ARG A 171 -0.63 4.66 -16.14
C ARG A 171 -1.74 5.60 -16.63
N GLY A 172 -3.00 5.14 -16.62
CA GLY A 172 -4.16 5.91 -17.05
C GLY A 172 -4.76 6.79 -15.94
N GLU A 173 -5.88 7.43 -16.24
CA GLU A 173 -6.55 8.36 -15.31
C GLU A 173 -7.46 7.67 -14.28
N ALA A 174 -7.70 6.35 -14.42
CA ALA A 174 -8.64 5.66 -13.52
C ALA A 174 -8.09 5.49 -12.10
N VAL A 175 -6.79 5.25 -11.96
CA VAL A 175 -6.10 5.16 -10.67
C VAL A 175 -5.16 6.34 -10.60
N GLN A 176 -5.59 7.42 -9.93
CA GLN A 176 -4.89 8.72 -9.94
C GLN A 176 -3.49 8.67 -9.32
N GLY A 177 -3.26 7.71 -8.41
CA GLY A 177 -1.99 7.55 -7.73
C GLY A 177 -2.06 6.53 -6.59
N SER A 178 -0.95 6.39 -5.87
CA SER A 178 -0.88 5.61 -4.65
C SER A 178 -1.00 6.53 -3.43
N PRO A 179 -2.00 6.36 -2.54
CA PRO A 179 -3.13 5.44 -2.61
C PRO A 179 -4.35 5.99 -3.37
N THR A 180 -5.14 5.09 -3.97
CA THR A 180 -6.50 5.37 -4.47
C THR A 180 -7.49 4.30 -3.99
N LEU A 181 -8.62 4.72 -3.43
CA LEU A 181 -9.68 3.85 -2.92
C LEU A 181 -10.87 3.75 -3.89
N PHE A 182 -11.41 2.54 -4.02
CA PHE A 182 -12.63 2.22 -4.77
C PHE A 182 -13.64 1.48 -3.89
N PHE A 183 -14.91 1.69 -4.17
CA PHE A 183 -16.04 1.24 -3.35
C PHE A 183 -17.09 0.53 -4.22
N PRO A 184 -17.88 -0.41 -3.66
CA PRO A 184 -18.90 -1.14 -4.40
C PRO A 184 -20.14 -0.29 -4.73
N ASP A 185 -20.29 0.89 -4.11
CA ASP A 185 -21.37 1.84 -4.37
C ASP A 185 -21.31 2.52 -5.76
N GLY A 186 -20.23 2.30 -6.52
CA GLY A 186 -20.03 2.90 -7.85
C GLY A 186 -19.75 4.40 -7.82
N GLY A 187 -19.56 4.99 -6.65
CA GLY A 187 -19.15 6.38 -6.50
C GLY A 187 -17.73 6.64 -7.02
N PRO A 188 -17.32 7.91 -7.12
CA PRO A 188 -15.99 8.25 -7.61
C PRO A 188 -14.89 7.65 -6.70
N PRO A 189 -13.72 7.29 -7.28
CA PRO A 189 -12.57 6.88 -6.50
C PRO A 189 -12.07 8.03 -5.62
N VAL A 190 -11.43 7.68 -4.51
CA VAL A 190 -10.87 8.65 -3.55
C VAL A 190 -9.36 8.49 -3.51
N HIS A 191 -8.66 9.47 -4.08
CA HIS A 191 -7.19 9.57 -4.04
C HIS A 191 -6.73 10.34 -2.79
N ASN A 192 -5.62 9.91 -2.17
CA ASN A 192 -5.06 10.50 -0.94
C ASN A 192 -6.13 10.85 0.13
N PRO A 193 -6.95 9.88 0.57
CA PRO A 193 -8.07 10.13 1.48
C PRO A 193 -7.66 10.91 2.74
N GLY A 194 -8.16 12.13 2.85
CA GLY A 194 -7.95 13.02 3.99
C GLY A 194 -6.61 13.76 4.00
N ILE A 195 -5.79 13.68 2.95
CA ILE A 195 -4.51 14.39 2.84
C ILE A 195 -4.50 15.27 1.60
N GLU A 196 -4.30 16.58 1.79
CA GLU A 196 -3.94 17.51 0.74
C GLU A 196 -2.54 18.05 1.04
N LEU A 197 -1.68 18.11 0.03
CA LEU A 197 -0.31 18.59 0.17
C LEU A 197 0.19 19.24 -1.11
N HIS A 198 1.23 20.04 -0.96
CA HIS A 198 2.07 20.49 -2.05
C HIS A 198 3.54 20.22 -1.73
N TRP A 199 4.40 20.33 -2.74
CA TRP A 199 5.85 20.29 -2.54
C TRP A 199 6.41 21.70 -2.50
N GLU A 200 7.18 22.01 -1.46
CA GLU A 200 8.03 23.19 -1.42
C GLU A 200 9.36 22.86 -2.10
N GLY A 201 9.58 23.44 -3.28
CA GLY A 201 10.67 23.04 -4.18
C GLY A 201 10.31 21.87 -5.10
N GLY A 202 11.29 21.35 -5.84
CA GLY A 202 11.08 20.22 -6.76
C GLY A 202 10.94 18.88 -6.02
N VAL A 203 10.14 17.96 -6.58
CA VAL A 203 10.00 16.59 -6.03
C VAL A 203 11.36 15.90 -5.93
N GLY A 204 11.68 15.35 -4.75
CA GLY A 204 12.98 14.72 -4.47
C GLY A 204 14.15 15.68 -4.25
N VAL A 205 13.90 16.99 -4.31
CA VAL A 205 14.88 18.05 -3.96
C VAL A 205 14.39 18.82 -2.72
N GLY A 206 13.10 19.14 -2.69
CA GLY A 206 12.40 19.81 -1.60
C GLY A 206 11.72 18.83 -0.64
N PHE A 207 10.62 19.26 -0.04
CA PHE A 207 9.82 18.44 0.88
C PHE A 207 8.31 18.73 0.75
N PRO A 208 7.44 17.75 1.05
CA PRO A 208 6.01 17.98 1.07
C PRO A 208 5.58 18.80 2.29
N VAL A 209 4.59 19.66 2.10
CA VAL A 209 3.92 20.44 3.15
C VAL A 209 2.45 20.05 3.15
N ILE A 210 1.94 19.68 4.33
CA ILE A 210 0.53 19.32 4.49
C ILE A 210 -0.32 20.59 4.50
N ASP A 211 -1.21 20.70 3.51
CA ASP A 211 -2.21 21.77 3.43
C ASP A 211 -3.46 21.42 4.23
N ARG A 212 -3.84 20.13 4.22
CA ARG A 212 -4.97 19.60 4.95
C ARG A 212 -4.70 18.18 5.42
N ASP A 213 -5.04 17.94 6.68
CA ASP A 213 -5.14 16.60 7.26
C ASP A 213 -6.53 16.42 7.87
N THR A 214 -7.27 15.40 7.44
CA THR A 214 -8.65 15.12 7.87
C THR A 214 -8.84 13.61 8.04
N PRO A 215 -8.28 13.01 9.11
CA PRO A 215 -8.36 11.57 9.35
C PRO A 215 -9.80 11.08 9.63
N GLU A 216 -10.72 11.97 10.00
CA GLU A 216 -12.13 11.64 10.26
C GLU A 216 -12.87 11.22 8.99
N ILE A 217 -12.36 11.53 7.78
CA ILE A 217 -13.00 11.14 6.53
C ILE A 217 -13.20 9.62 6.44
N TYR A 218 -12.30 8.83 7.04
CA TYR A 218 -12.37 7.37 7.03
C TYR A 218 -13.64 6.84 7.70
N ASP A 219 -14.22 7.57 8.65
CA ASP A 219 -15.49 7.18 9.28
C ASP A 219 -16.67 7.20 8.29
N SER A 220 -16.59 8.05 7.26
CA SER A 220 -17.57 8.10 6.17
C SER A 220 -17.22 7.19 4.99
N LEU A 221 -15.93 6.88 4.79
CA LEU A 221 -15.49 5.99 3.72
C LEU A 221 -15.79 4.51 4.03
N LEU A 222 -15.60 4.07 5.28
CA LEU A 222 -15.82 2.68 5.66
C LEU A 222 -17.25 2.17 5.36
N PRO A 223 -18.32 2.91 5.70
CA PRO A 223 -19.70 2.51 5.37
C PRO A 223 -19.98 2.32 3.87
N ARG A 224 -19.25 3.02 2.98
CA ARG A 224 -19.42 2.86 1.52
C ARG A 224 -19.09 1.45 1.02
N ALA A 225 -18.32 0.68 1.79
CA ALA A 225 -18.06 -0.73 1.49
C ALA A 225 -19.32 -1.60 1.53
N LEU A 226 -20.39 -1.16 2.20
CA LEU A 226 -21.61 -1.96 2.40
C LEU A 226 -22.69 -1.70 1.34
N GLY A 227 -22.50 -0.70 0.45
CA GLY A 227 -23.48 -0.26 -0.54
C GLY A 227 -24.27 0.95 -0.09
#